data_AF-A0A8S0H7W1-F1
#
_entry.id   AF-A0A8S0H7W1-F1
#
_cell.length_a   1.000
_cell.length_b   1.000
_cell.length_c   1.000
_cell.angle_alpha   90.00
_cell.angle_beta   90.00
_cell.angle_gamma   90.00
#
_symmetry.space_group_name_H-M   'P 1'
#
loop_
_entity.id
_entity.type
_entity.pdbx_description
1 polymer ?
#
loop_
_entity_poly.entity_id
_entity_poly.type
_entity_poly.pdbx_seq_one_letter_code
_entity_poly.pdbx_strand_id
1 'polypeptide(L)'
;MQLRNSSSRYGWVSIVLHWGVALAVFGLFALGLWMVGLDYYSTWRKDAPDLHKSIGLTLFAIMLLRVLWRWVSPPPPARPTMGR
;
A
#
# COMPACT_ATOMS: atom_id res chain seq x y z
N MET A 1 21.12 -6.16 8.11
CA MET A 1 19.78 -5.55 7.93
C MET A 1 18.75 -6.41 8.66
N GLN A 2 17.88 -5.84 9.51
CA GLN A 2 16.88 -6.61 10.26
C GLN A 2 15.61 -6.82 9.41
N LEU A 3 15.23 -8.07 9.17
CA LEU A 3 14.03 -8.39 8.38
C LEU A 3 12.73 -8.13 9.16
N ARG A 4 12.71 -8.47 10.45
CA ARG A 4 11.57 -8.29 11.37
C ARG A 4 11.75 -7.04 12.24
N ASN A 5 10.67 -6.57 12.85
CA ASN A 5 10.72 -5.46 13.80
C ASN A 5 11.48 -5.86 15.06
N SER A 6 12.06 -4.86 15.73
CA SER A 6 12.61 -4.96 17.07
C SER A 6 11.86 -4.01 18.01
N SER A 7 12.18 -4.06 19.30
CA SER A 7 11.59 -3.18 20.32
C SER A 7 11.83 -1.69 20.07
N SER A 8 12.80 -1.32 19.21
CA SER A 8 13.16 0.07 18.95
C SER A 8 12.97 0.53 17.49
N ARG A 9 12.86 -0.39 16.51
CA ARG A 9 12.84 -0.06 15.07
C ARG A 9 11.98 -1.02 14.25
N TYR A 10 11.41 -0.52 13.17
CA TYR A 10 10.75 -1.35 12.15
C TYR A 10 11.79 -2.12 11.32
N GLY A 11 11.47 -3.38 11.01
CA GLY A 11 12.24 -4.20 10.09
C GLY A 11 11.98 -3.84 8.64
N TRP A 12 12.88 -4.29 7.75
CA TRP A 12 12.82 -4.00 6.32
C TRP A 12 11.53 -4.48 5.66
N VAL A 13 10.99 -5.65 6.06
CA VAL A 13 9.73 -6.15 5.50
C VAL A 13 8.57 -5.19 5.79
N SER A 14 8.48 -4.67 7.02
CA SER A 14 7.44 -3.72 7.42
C SER A 14 7.56 -2.39 6.65
N ILE A 15 8.79 -1.92 6.42
CA ILE A 15 9.09 -0.68 5.70
C ILE A 15 8.71 -0.83 4.22
N VAL A 16 9.17 -1.90 3.56
CA VAL A 16 8.89 -2.16 2.15
C VAL A 16 7.39 -2.36 1.91
N LEU A 17 6.70 -3.13 2.75
CA LEU A 17 5.25 -3.30 2.65
C LEU A 17 4.51 -1.96 2.81
N HIS A 18 4.93 -1.11 3.73
CA HIS A 18 4.28 0.19 3.94
C HIS A 18 4.47 1.13 2.76
N TRP A 19 5.71 1.34 2.31
CA TRP A 19 6.00 2.25 1.20
C TRP A 19 5.54 1.70 -0.14
N GLY A 20 5.57 0.38 -0.34
CA GLY A 20 4.99 -0.27 -1.52
C GLY A 20 3.48 -0.03 -1.63
N VAL A 21 2.75 -0.16 -0.52
CA VAL A 21 1.32 0.20 -0.45
C VAL A 21 1.11 1.68 -0.77
N ALA A 22 1.90 2.58 -0.16
CA ALA A 22 1.77 4.02 -0.40
C ALA A 22 1.96 4.37 -1.89
N LEU A 23 3.01 3.84 -2.52
CA LEU A 23 3.28 4.04 -3.95
C LEU A 23 2.14 3.52 -4.83
N ALA A 24 1.62 2.33 -4.54
CA ALA A 24 0.49 1.74 -5.27
C ALA A 24 -0.78 2.59 -5.14
N VAL A 25 -1.07 3.13 -3.94
CA VAL A 25 -2.21 4.03 -3.71
C VAL A 25 -2.07 5.32 -4.52
N PHE A 26 -0.90 5.96 -4.52
CA PHE A 26 -0.66 7.16 -5.34
C PHE A 26 -0.79 6.85 -6.84
N GLY A 27 -0.25 5.71 -7.30
CA GLY A 27 -0.39 5.26 -8.68
C GLY A 27 -1.84 5.01 -9.09
N LEU A 28 -2.61 4.29 -8.26
CA LEU A 28 -4.04 4.07 -8.48
C LEU A 28 -4.82 5.38 -8.49
N PHE A 29 -4.51 6.32 -7.61
CA PHE A 29 -5.16 7.62 -7.58
C PHE A 29 -4.89 8.43 -8.84
N ALA A 30 -3.63 8.53 -9.27
CA ALA A 30 -3.25 9.20 -10.52
C ALA A 30 -3.90 8.54 -11.74
N LEU A 31 -3.88 7.20 -11.83
CA LEU A 31 -4.57 6.43 -12.87
C LEU A 31 -6.08 6.68 -12.84
N GLY A 32 -6.66 6.74 -11.64
CA GLY A 32 -8.06 7.09 -11.37
C GLY A 32 -8.46 8.43 -11.99
N LEU A 33 -7.71 9.48 -11.66
CA LEU A 33 -7.96 10.82 -12.17
C LEU A 33 -7.80 10.88 -13.70
N TRP A 34 -6.79 10.21 -14.25
CA TRP A 34 -6.58 10.16 -15.70
C TRP A 34 -7.74 9.46 -16.43
N MET A 35 -8.28 8.37 -15.89
CA MET A 35 -9.40 7.64 -16.48
C MET A 35 -10.67 8.49 -16.65
N VAL A 36 -10.91 9.45 -15.74
CA VAL A 36 -12.08 10.34 -15.81
C VAL A 36 -12.02 11.25 -17.04
N GLY A 37 -10.82 11.53 -17.55
CA GLY A 37 -10.62 12.33 -18.76
C GLY A 37 -10.76 11.55 -20.07
N LEU A 38 -10.96 10.23 -20.04
CA LEU A 38 -11.06 9.43 -21.26
C LEU A 38 -12.41 9.69 -21.95
N ASP A 39 -12.34 9.97 -23.26
CA ASP A 39 -13.52 10.13 -24.12
C ASP A 39 -14.03 8.77 -24.62
N TYR A 40 -15.19 8.76 -25.27
CA TYR A 40 -15.85 7.53 -25.69
C TYR A 40 -15.03 6.72 -26.69
N TYR A 41 -14.25 7.39 -27.54
CA TYR A 41 -13.47 6.78 -28.61
C TYR A 41 -12.04 6.39 -28.19
N SER A 42 -11.64 6.72 -26.96
CA SER A 42 -10.33 6.34 -26.43
C SER A 42 -10.14 4.82 -26.43
N THR A 43 -9.02 4.38 -27.00
CA THR A 43 -8.57 2.98 -26.96
C THR A 43 -8.40 2.47 -25.52
N TRP A 44 -8.07 3.36 -24.58
CA TRP A 44 -7.85 3.04 -23.17
C TRP A 44 -9.12 2.99 -22.32
N ARG A 45 -10.30 3.27 -22.89
CA ARG A 45 -11.55 3.37 -22.11
C ARG A 45 -11.92 2.07 -21.38
N LYS A 46 -11.45 0.92 -21.85
CA LYS A 46 -11.63 -0.39 -21.19
C LYS A 46 -10.39 -0.83 -20.42
N ASP A 47 -9.23 -0.75 -21.08
CA ASP A 47 -7.98 -1.27 -20.54
C ASP A 47 -7.53 -0.55 -19.27
N ALA A 48 -7.74 0.77 -19.19
CA ALA A 48 -7.33 1.55 -18.02
C ALA A 48 -8.14 1.17 -16.75
N PRO A 49 -9.48 1.09 -16.80
CA PRO A 49 -10.25 0.54 -15.69
C PRO A 49 -9.87 -0.88 -15.29
N ASP A 50 -9.58 -1.76 -16.25
CA ASP A 50 -9.20 -3.16 -15.95
C ASP A 50 -7.81 -3.24 -15.31
N LEU A 51 -6.87 -2.40 -15.76
CA LEU A 51 -5.58 -2.20 -15.10
C LEU A 51 -5.75 -1.64 -13.67
N HIS A 52 -6.62 -0.65 -13.49
CA HIS A 52 -6.89 -0.07 -12.16
C HIS A 52 -7.48 -1.12 -11.20
N LYS A 53 -8.45 -1.93 -11.65
CA LYS A 53 -9.06 -3.00 -10.85
C LYS A 53 -8.04 -4.07 -10.47
N SER A 54 -7.22 -4.53 -11.42
CA SER A 54 -6.22 -5.59 -11.18
C SER A 54 -5.13 -5.15 -10.21
N ILE A 55 -4.61 -3.92 -10.36
CA ILE A 55 -3.68 -3.32 -9.39
C ILE A 55 -4.37 -3.16 -8.03
N GLY A 56 -5.61 -2.69 -8.01
CA GLY A 56 -6.41 -2.54 -6.78
C GLY A 56 -6.61 -3.86 -6.04
N LEU A 57 -6.92 -4.96 -6.75
CA LEU A 57 -7.07 -6.29 -6.17
C LEU A 57 -5.74 -6.83 -5.64
N THR A 58 -4.64 -6.59 -6.38
CA THR A 58 -3.29 -6.95 -5.92
C THR A 58 -2.91 -6.19 -4.66
N LEU A 59 -3.19 -4.88 -4.61
CA LEU A 59 -2.98 -4.04 -3.44
C LEU A 59 -3.80 -4.53 -2.24
N PHE A 60 -5.06 -4.93 -2.47
CA PHE A 60 -5.90 -5.51 -1.43
C PHE A 60 -5.28 -6.78 -0.83
N ALA A 61 -4.78 -7.70 -1.66
CA ALA A 61 -4.06 -8.88 -1.18
C ALA A 61 -2.79 -8.53 -0.39
N ILE A 62 -2.00 -7.55 -0.85
CA ILE A 62 -0.83 -7.04 -0.13
C ILE A 62 -1.23 -6.43 1.22
N MET A 63 -2.36 -5.73 1.29
CA MET A 63 -2.88 -5.16 2.53
C MET A 63 -3.28 -6.24 3.54
N LEU A 64 -3.91 -7.33 3.09
CA LEU A 64 -4.17 -8.49 3.95
C LEU A 64 -2.87 -9.10 4.47
N LEU A 65 -1.88 -9.31 3.60
CA LEU A 65 -0.56 -9.80 3.98
C LEU A 65 0.12 -8.87 4.99
N ARG A 66 -0.01 -7.55 4.83
CA ARG A 66 0.52 -6.55 5.77
C ARG A 66 -0.15 -6.63 7.15
N VAL A 67 -1.46 -6.86 7.19
CA VAL A 67 -2.20 -7.06 8.45
C VAL A 67 -1.75 -8.35 9.13
N LEU A 68 -1.64 -9.46 8.39
CA LEU A 68 -1.12 -10.73 8.90
C LEU A 68 0.33 -10.59 9.39
N TRP A 69 1.16 -9.83 8.67
CA TRP A 69 2.55 -9.59 9.05
C TRP A 69 2.68 -8.88 10.40
N ARG A 70 1.69 -8.06 10.78
CA ARG A 70 1.68 -7.39 12.09
C ARG A 70 1.64 -8.39 13.26
N TRP A 71 1.14 -9.61 13.03
CA TRP A 71 1.04 -10.65 14.06
C TRP A 71 2.36 -11.41 14.17
N VAL A 72 3.03 -11.65 13.04
CA VAL A 72 4.36 -12.28 12.99
C VAL A 72 5.45 -11.31 13.48
N SER A 73 5.30 -10.02 13.19
CA SER A 73 6.26 -8.98 13.54
C SER A 73 5.52 -7.81 14.18
N PRO A 74 5.26 -7.87 15.50
CA PRO A 74 4.59 -6.80 16.23
C PRO A 74 5.29 -5.45 16.02
N PRO A 75 4.55 -4.33 15.92
CA PRO A 75 5.16 -3.02 15.84
C PRO A 75 5.86 -2.67 17.17
N PRO A 76 6.92 -1.84 17.13
CA PRO A 76 7.54 -1.32 18.34
C PRO A 76 6.51 -0.61 19.23
N PRO A 77 6.67 -0.61 20.56
CA PRO A 77 5.77 0.11 21.47
C PRO A 77 5.65 1.58 21.08
N ALA A 78 4.45 2.13 21.22
CA ALA A 78 4.28 3.58 21.12
C ALA A 78 5.17 4.26 22.18
N ARG A 79 5.79 5.38 21.82
CA ARG A 79 6.57 6.15 22.79
C ARG A 79 5.64 6.57 23.93
N PRO A 80 6.09 6.53 25.20
CA PRO A 80 5.31 7.04 26.30
C PRO A 80 4.87 8.47 25.98
N THR A 81 3.56 8.72 25.94
CA THR A 81 3.03 10.07 25.89
C THR A 81 3.45 10.75 27.19
N MET A 82 4.30 11.78 27.11
CA MET A 82 4.53 12.63 28.28
C MET A 82 3.18 13.31 28.57
N GLY A 83 2.48 12.80 29.59
CA GLY A 83 1.25 13.42 30.07
C GLY A 83 1.54 14.86 30.48
N ARG A 84 0.70 15.77 30.00
CA ARG A 84 0.52 17.07 30.63
C ARG A 84 -0.69 16.98 31.54
#